data_AF-A0A2P7EA60-F1
#
_entry.id   AF-A0A2P7EA60-F1
#
_cell.length_a   1.000
_cell.length_b   1.000
_cell.length_c   1.000
_cell.angle_alpha   90.00
_cell.angle_beta   90.00
_cell.angle_gamma   90.00
#
_symmetry.space_group_name_H-M   'P 1'
#
loop_
_entity.id
_entity.type
_entity.pdbx_description
1 polymer ?
#
loop_
_entity_poly.entity_id
_entity_poly.type
_entity_poly.pdbx_seq_one_letter_code
_entity_poly.pdbx_strand_id
1 'polypeptide(L)' 'IKALADGPLSKSEIAHALGRDSVSGALNRTIRQLLDRDEIGYTLPDIPNSRLQKYRLRPFQSDSQ' A
#
# COMPACT_ATOMS: atom_id res chain seq x y z
N ILE A 1 7.32 -1.43 -2.68
CA ILE A 1 6.51 -1.75 -3.90
C ILE A 1 6.62 -0.60 -4.90
N LYS A 2 7.01 -0.84 -6.16
CA LYS A 2 7.29 0.24 -7.13
C LYS A 2 6.06 1.06 -7.51
N ALA A 3 4.87 0.44 -7.54
CA ALA A 3 3.63 1.10 -7.93
C ALA A 3 3.27 2.33 -7.07
N LEU A 4 3.70 2.39 -5.81
CA LEU A 4 3.41 3.51 -4.90
C LEU A 4 4.46 4.64 -4.99
N ALA A 5 5.46 4.53 -5.86
CA ALA A 5 6.51 5.54 -6.01
C ALA A 5 5.96 6.88 -6.56
N ASP A 6 4.99 6.80 -7.47
CA ASP A 6 4.42 7.98 -8.14
C ASP A 6 3.27 8.62 -7.35
N GLY A 7 2.78 7.97 -6.30
CA GLY A 7 1.75 8.52 -5.43
C GLY A 7 0.88 7.46 -4.74
N PRO A 8 -0.14 7.91 -3.98
CA PRO A 8 -1.02 7.01 -3.24
C PRO A 8 -1.96 6.22 -4.16
N LEU A 9 -2.06 4.91 -3.94
CA LEU A 9 -2.93 4.01 -4.71
C LEU A 9 -3.77 3.11 -3.78
N SER A 10 -4.96 2.75 -4.22
CA SER A 10 -5.82 1.71 -3.64
C SER A 10 -5.31 0.30 -3.98
N LYS A 11 -5.83 -0.73 -3.31
CA LYS A 11 -5.45 -2.13 -3.59
C LYS A 11 -5.68 -2.51 -5.06
N SER A 12 -6.78 -2.08 -5.65
CA SER A 12 -7.10 -2.37 -7.05
C SER A 12 -6.15 -1.65 -8.01
N GLU A 13 -5.87 -0.37 -7.76
CA GLU A 13 -4.88 0.38 -8.54
C GLU A 13 -3.48 -0.27 -8.44
N ILE A 14 -3.08 -0.75 -7.26
CA ILE A 14 -1.83 -1.51 -7.07
C ILE A 14 -1.87 -2.83 -7.86
N ALA A 15 -2.99 -3.55 -7.86
CA ALA A 15 -3.13 -4.77 -8.65
C ALA A 15 -2.95 -4.49 -10.14
N HIS A 16 -3.62 -3.46 -10.67
CA HIS A 16 -3.51 -3.04 -12.06
C HIS A 16 -2.09 -2.59 -12.41
N ALA A 17 -1.43 -1.82 -11.54
CA ALA A 17 -0.04 -1.41 -11.74
C ALA A 17 0.95 -2.59 -11.73
N LEU A 18 0.57 -3.71 -11.11
CA LEU A 18 1.31 -4.98 -11.16
C LEU A 18 0.90 -5.89 -12.34
N GLY A 19 0.06 -5.41 -13.26
CA GLY A 19 -0.40 -6.17 -14.43
C GLY A 19 -1.46 -7.23 -14.12
N ARG A 20 -2.25 -7.03 -13.05
CA ARG A 20 -3.32 -7.95 -12.65
C ARG A 20 -4.69 -7.30 -12.79
N ASP A 21 -5.67 -8.09 -13.19
CA ASP A 21 -7.06 -7.64 -13.36
C ASP A 21 -7.81 -7.51 -12.03
N SER A 22 -7.30 -8.14 -10.96
CA SER A 22 -7.96 -8.15 -9.65
C SER A 22 -6.98 -8.26 -8.48
N VAL A 23 -7.48 -7.87 -7.30
CA VAL A 23 -6.74 -7.97 -6.03
C VAL A 23 -6.63 -9.43 -5.63
N SER A 24 -5.43 -9.99 -5.74
CA SER A 24 -5.17 -11.38 -5.34
C SER A 24 -4.95 -11.52 -3.83
N GLY A 25 -5.14 -12.73 -3.31
CA GLY A 25 -4.78 -13.06 -1.92
C GLY A 25 -3.31 -12.79 -1.60
N ALA A 26 -2.41 -12.99 -2.57
CA ALA A 26 -0.98 -12.68 -2.42
C ALA A 26 -0.73 -11.17 -2.28
N LEU A 27 -1.44 -10.34 -3.04
CA LEU A 27 -1.36 -8.89 -2.89
C LEU A 27 -1.84 -8.45 -1.51
N ASN A 28 -2.94 -9.00 -1.01
CA ASN A 28 -3.42 -8.71 0.34
C ASN A 28 -2.40 -9.07 1.43
N ARG A 29 -1.72 -10.21 1.31
CA ARG A 29 -0.64 -10.58 2.23
C ARG A 29 0.54 -9.62 2.16
N THR A 30 0.95 -9.23 0.95
CA THR A 30 2.04 -8.29 0.73
C THR A 30 1.73 -6.91 1.33
N ILE A 31 0.53 -6.37 1.09
CA ILE A 31 0.06 -5.10 1.67
C ILE A 31 0.14 -5.15 3.21
N ARG A 32 -0.34 -6.24 3.83
CA ARG A 32 -0.27 -6.41 5.28
C ARG A 32 1.18 -6.40 5.79
N GLN A 33 2.05 -7.20 5.18
CA GLN A 33 3.47 -7.22 5.56
C GLN A 33 4.14 -5.84 5.42
N LEU A 34 3.80 -5.07 4.39
CA LEU A 34 4.34 -3.72 4.19
C LEU A 34 3.81 -2.73 5.24
N LEU A 35 2.54 -2.86 5.65
CA LEU A 35 1.97 -2.08 6.74
C LEU A 35 2.61 -2.44 8.08
N ASP A 36 2.79 -3.74 8.34
CA ASP A 36 3.41 -4.26 9.58
C ASP A 36 4.87 -3.81 9.72
N ARG A 37 5.55 -3.55 8.59
CA ARG A 37 6.92 -3.02 8.53
C ARG A 37 6.98 -1.49 8.45
N ASP A 38 5.84 -0.81 8.55
CA ASP A 38 5.75 0.64 8.38
C ASP A 38 6.30 1.19 7.05
N GLU A 39 6.51 0.33 6.03
CA GLU A 39 6.99 0.72 4.70
C GLU A 39 5.90 1.47 3.91
N ILE A 40 4.64 1.15 4.17
CA ILE A 40 3.48 1.84 3.62
C ILE A 40 2.52 2.23 4.74
N GLY A 41 1.74 3.28 4.50
CA GLY A 41 0.73 3.74 5.43
C GLY A 41 -0.58 4.08 4.75
N TYR A 42 -1.61 4.19 5.58
CA TYR A 42 -2.91 4.68 5.20
C TYR A 42 -2.88 6.19 4.90
N THR A 43 -3.65 6.61 3.90
CA THR A 43 -3.87 8.05 3.60
C THR A 43 -4.98 8.66 4.44
N LEU A 44 -5.99 7.87 4.81
CA LEU A 44 -7.10 8.28 5.69
C LEU A 44 -7.06 7.41 6.96
N PRO A 45 -6.25 7.78 7.97
CA PRO A 45 -6.18 7.01 9.21
C PRO A 45 -7.50 7.05 10.00
N ASP A 46 -8.25 8.15 9.89
CA ASP A 46 -9.47 8.38 10.67
C ASP A 46 -10.70 7.61 10.14
N ILE A 47 -10.62 7.05 8.92
CA ILE A 47 -11.73 6.34 8.27
C ILE A 47 -11.24 4.98 7.75
N PRO A 48 -10.95 4.01 8.64
CA PRO A 48 -10.27 2.76 8.28
C PRO A 48 -11.04 1.88 7.28
N ASN A 49 -12.36 2.00 7.23
CA ASN A 49 -13.23 1.26 6.30
C ASN A 49 -13.65 2.08 5.08
N SER A 50 -12.99 3.21 4.81
CA SER A 50 -13.33 4.04 3.66
C SER A 50 -13.12 3.29 2.35
N ARG A 51 -14.11 3.32 1.46
CA ARG A 51 -13.93 2.87 0.07
C ARG A 51 -12.87 3.68 -0.68
N LEU A 52 -12.56 4.88 -0.21
CA LEU A 52 -11.55 5.76 -0.78
C LEU A 52 -10.17 5.57 -0.13
N GLN A 53 -9.99 4.55 0.72
CA GLN A 53 -8.72 4.26 1.36
C GLN A 53 -7.62 3.99 0.33
N LYS A 54 -6.56 4.80 0.35
CA LYS A 54 -5.34 4.58 -0.42
C LYS A 54 -4.15 4.33 0.49
N TYR A 55 -3.14 3.66 -0.07
CA TYR A 55 -1.85 3.39 0.55
C TYR A 55 -0.83 4.35 -0.04
N ARG A 56 0.09 4.85 0.80
CA ARG A 56 1.23 5.64 0.36
C ARG A 56 2.52 5.01 0.87
N LEU A 57 3.62 5.18 0.14
CA LEU A 57 4.94 4.90 0.72
C LEU A 57 5.15 5.80 1.94
N ARG A 58 5.68 5.22 3.00
CA ARG A 58 6.30 5.99 4.07
C ARG A 58 7.70 6.37 3.60
N PRO A 59 8.21 7.57 3.93
CA PRO A 59 9.62 7.84 3.74
C PRO A 59 10.38 6.72 4.46
N PHE A 60 11.31 6.09 3.74
CA PHE A 60 12.13 5.02 4.29
C PHE A 60 12.86 5.61 5.50
N GLN A 61 12.38 5.29 6.71
CA GLN A 61 13.13 5.58 7.91
C GLN A 61 14.27 4.58 7.87
N SER A 62 15.43 5.08 7.45
CA SER A 62 16.70 4.39 7.66
C SER A 62 16.87 4.27 9.17
N ASP A 63 16.27 3.23 9.76
CA ASP A 63 16.66 2.81 11.09
C ASP A 63 18.15 2.48 11.01
N SER A 64 18.89 3.47 11.50
CA SER A 64 20.33 3.51 11.56
C SER A 64 20.71 2.76 12.81
N GLN A 65 21.39 1.63 12.61
CA GLN A 65 22.26 0.92 13.56
C GLN A 65 21.63 0.24 14.77
#